data_AF-A0A8D8AXF5-F1
#
_entry.id   AF-A0A8D8AXF5-F1
#
_cell.length_a   1.000
_cell.length_b   1.000
_cell.length_c   1.000
_cell.angle_alpha   90.00
_cell.angle_beta   90.00
_cell.angle_gamma   90.00
#
_symmetry.space_group_name_H-M   'P 1'
#
loop_
_entity.id
_entity.type
_entity.pdbx_description
1 polymer ?
#
loop_
_entity_poly.entity_id
_entity_poly.type
_entity_poly.pdbx_seq_one_letter_code
_entity_poly.pdbx_strand_id
1 'polypeptide(L)'
;MNLSTSAPTPSTSTAPQPGPSGVKPSPPPKLHTVLLDKFLAKGVPNADITVYRDFVLQHDALLEVLEVKKSNRTAVAIREAGNRLFLEKKYDEALEKYNESICHAEFNSEHLGMGYANR
;
A
#
# COMPACT_ATOMS: atom_id res chain seq x y z
N MET A 1 43.46 35.98 37.18
CA MET A 1 43.17 36.99 36.13
C MET A 1 44.15 36.68 35.01
N ASN A 2 43.82 36.11 33.85
CA ASN A 2 42.64 36.24 33.01
C ASN A 2 42.20 34.88 32.44
N LEU A 3 40.88 34.69 32.30
CA LEU A 3 40.26 33.56 31.63
C LEU A 3 40.38 33.75 30.11
N SER A 4 40.99 32.79 29.41
CA SER A 4 41.04 32.74 27.95
C SER A 4 39.79 32.03 27.44
N THR A 5 38.86 32.77 26.86
CA THR A 5 37.63 32.29 26.25
C THR A 5 37.87 32.09 24.76
N SER A 6 37.91 30.84 24.29
CA SER A 6 37.88 30.51 22.86
C SER A 6 36.44 30.37 22.40
N ALA A 7 36.05 31.19 21.41
CA ALA A 7 34.76 31.08 20.73
C ALA A 7 34.84 30.03 19.61
N PRO A 8 33.80 29.19 19.39
CA PRO A 8 33.75 28.27 18.28
C PRO A 8 33.29 28.96 16.98
N THR A 9 33.92 28.60 15.87
CA THR A 9 33.56 29.01 14.52
C THR A 9 32.28 28.32 14.04
N PRO A 10 31.41 28.98 13.26
CA PRO A 10 30.20 28.38 12.72
C PRO A 10 30.53 27.46 11.53
N SER A 11 30.18 26.18 11.66
CA SER A 11 30.18 25.19 10.57
C SER A 11 29.07 25.49 9.57
N THR A 12 29.46 25.78 8.33
CA THR A 12 28.54 25.95 7.19
C THR A 12 27.85 24.62 6.89
N SER A 13 26.57 24.53 7.24
CA SER A 13 25.68 23.43 6.88
C SER A 13 25.23 23.60 5.43
N THR A 14 25.80 22.81 4.53
CA THR A 14 25.38 22.72 3.12
C THR A 14 24.05 21.98 3.05
N ALA A 15 22.96 22.69 2.69
CA ALA A 15 21.66 22.09 2.43
C ALA A 15 21.71 21.17 1.19
N PRO A 16 21.13 19.96 1.23
CA PRO A 16 21.04 19.11 0.06
C PRO A 16 19.98 19.64 -0.92
N GLN A 17 20.32 19.70 -2.20
CA GLN A 17 19.41 20.08 -3.28
C GLN A 17 18.27 19.06 -3.45
N PRO A 18 17.06 19.50 -3.87
CA PRO A 18 15.97 18.59 -4.20
C PRO A 18 16.27 17.86 -5.52
N GLY A 19 16.36 16.53 -5.45
CA GLY A 19 16.45 15.66 -6.63
C GLY A 19 15.18 15.69 -7.49
N PRO A 20 15.25 15.24 -8.75
CA PRO A 20 14.15 15.34 -9.71
C PRO A 20 12.92 14.56 -9.23
N SER A 21 11.76 15.21 -9.34
CA SER A 21 10.44 14.64 -9.03
C SER A 21 10.25 13.31 -9.74
N GLY A 22 10.23 12.23 -8.96
CA GLY A 22 9.95 10.89 -9.45
C GLY A 22 8.56 10.84 -10.08
N VAL A 23 8.52 10.56 -11.38
CA VAL A 23 7.30 10.10 -12.05
C VAL A 23 6.86 8.84 -11.32
N LYS A 24 5.76 8.92 -10.56
CA LYS A 24 5.15 7.72 -9.97
C LYS A 24 4.78 6.78 -11.12
N PRO A 25 5.28 5.54 -11.15
CA PRO A 25 4.88 4.60 -12.18
C PRO A 25 3.36 4.44 -12.12
N SER A 26 2.70 4.59 -13.28
CA SER A 26 1.27 4.34 -13.39
C SER A 26 0.98 2.92 -12.89
N PRO A 27 -0.09 2.71 -12.11
CA PRO A 27 -0.41 1.40 -11.59
C PRO A 27 -0.54 0.40 -12.75
N PRO A 28 0.00 -0.82 -12.61
CA PRO A 28 -0.14 -1.83 -13.64
C PRO A 28 -1.64 -2.06 -13.91
N PRO A 29 -2.04 -2.24 -15.18
CA PRO A 29 -3.43 -2.46 -15.53
C PRO A 29 -3.96 -3.67 -14.78
N LYS A 30 -5.19 -3.57 -14.27
CA LYS A 30 -5.82 -4.65 -13.49
C LYS A 30 -5.91 -5.90 -14.37
N LEU A 31 -5.55 -7.04 -13.80
CA LEU A 31 -5.47 -8.34 -14.49
C LEU A 31 -6.71 -8.64 -15.36
N HIS A 32 -7.90 -8.41 -14.82
CA HIS A 32 -9.17 -8.68 -15.53
C HIS A 32 -9.34 -7.85 -16.81
N THR A 33 -8.78 -6.64 -16.87
CA THR A 33 -8.94 -5.72 -18.01
C THR A 33 -8.04 -6.17 -19.17
N VAL A 34 -6.79 -6.52 -18.86
CA VAL A 34 -5.85 -7.10 -19.83
C VAL A 34 -6.36 -8.46 -20.34
N LEU A 35 -6.95 -9.26 -19.45
CA LEU A 35 -7.58 -10.53 -19.81
C LEU A 35 -8.75 -10.32 -20.76
N LEU A 36 -9.68 -9.43 -20.42
CA LEU A 36 -10.89 -9.17 -21.20
C LEU A 36 -10.55 -8.65 -22.60
N ASP A 37 -9.63 -7.71 -22.72
CA ASP A 37 -9.21 -7.16 -24.01
C ASP A 37 -8.58 -8.23 -24.91
N LYS A 38 -7.73 -9.10 -24.36
CA LYS A 38 -7.13 -10.22 -25.11
C LYS A 38 -8.15 -11.30 -25.49
N PHE A 39 -9.15 -11.54 -24.64
CA PHE A 39 -10.24 -12.47 -24.93
C PHE A 39 -11.15 -11.97 -26.05
N LEU A 40 -11.54 -10.68 -25.99
CA LEU A 40 -12.35 -10.02 -27.02
C LEU A 40 -11.59 -9.94 -28.36
N ALA A 41 -10.29 -9.63 -28.34
CA ALA A 41 -9.46 -9.57 -29.54
C ALA A 41 -9.28 -10.93 -30.24
N LYS A 42 -9.36 -12.04 -29.51
CA LYS A 42 -9.33 -13.40 -30.09
C LYS A 42 -10.68 -13.86 -30.64
N GLY A 43 -11.74 -13.06 -30.49
CA GLY A 43 -13.06 -13.37 -31.03
C GLY A 43 -13.68 -14.64 -30.45
N VAL A 44 -13.33 -15.00 -29.21
CA VAL A 44 -13.84 -16.21 -28.55
C VAL A 44 -15.28 -15.91 -28.11
N PRO A 45 -16.32 -16.47 -28.77
CA PRO A 45 -17.70 -16.04 -28.55
C PRO A 45 -18.31 -16.62 -27.27
N ASN A 46 -17.69 -17.65 -26.71
CA ASN A 46 -18.10 -18.31 -25.48
C ASN A 46 -16.90 -18.41 -24.55
N ALA A 47 -17.08 -18.04 -23.28
CA ALA A 47 -16.05 -18.16 -22.25
C ALA A 47 -15.73 -19.66 -22.01
N ASP A 48 -14.88 -20.22 -22.86
CA ASP A 48 -14.40 -21.59 -22.73
C ASP A 48 -13.35 -21.62 -21.61
N ILE A 49 -13.64 -22.44 -20.59
CA ILE A 49 -12.77 -22.61 -19.43
C ILE A 49 -11.38 -23.12 -19.81
N THR A 50 -11.23 -23.84 -20.91
CA THR A 50 -9.93 -24.30 -21.42
C THR A 50 -9.08 -23.14 -21.93
N VAL A 51 -9.69 -22.21 -22.66
CA VAL A 51 -9.01 -20.98 -23.13
C VAL A 51 -8.58 -20.12 -21.95
N TYR A 52 -9.41 -20.01 -20.91
CA TYR A 52 -9.05 -19.28 -19.69
C TYR A 52 -7.92 -19.97 -18.94
N ARG A 53 -8.00 -21.28 -18.74
CA ARG A 53 -6.96 -22.08 -18.09
C ARG A 53 -5.63 -21.93 -18.82
N ASP A 54 -5.61 -22.14 -20.13
CA ASP A 54 -4.38 -22.11 -20.92
C ASP A 54 -3.78 -20.70 -20.96
N PHE A 55 -4.61 -19.66 -21.00
CA PHE A 55 -4.13 -18.29 -20.87
C PHE A 55 -3.45 -18.05 -19.53
N VAL A 56 -4.09 -18.46 -18.43
CA VAL A 56 -3.58 -18.30 -17.08
C VAL A 56 -2.26 -19.05 -16.90
N LEU A 57 -2.17 -20.30 -17.39
CA LEU A 57 -0.93 -21.08 -17.37
C LEU A 57 0.20 -20.44 -18.20
N GLN A 58 -0.13 -19.80 -19.32
CA GLN A 58 0.86 -19.07 -20.13
C GLN A 58 1.32 -17.76 -19.49
N HIS A 59 0.56 -17.21 -18.54
CA HIS A 59 0.84 -15.94 -17.89
C HIS A 59 0.90 -16.11 -16.37
N ASP A 60 1.60 -17.15 -15.90
CA ASP A 60 1.73 -17.50 -14.48
C ASP A 60 2.24 -16.33 -13.61
N ALA A 61 3.10 -15.46 -14.18
CA ALA A 61 3.55 -14.22 -13.54
C ALA A 61 2.41 -13.23 -13.21
N LEU A 62 1.25 -13.32 -13.88
CA LEU A 62 0.07 -12.52 -13.53
C LEU A 62 -0.66 -13.04 -12.28
N LEU A 63 -0.43 -14.31 -11.92
CA LEU A 63 -0.96 -14.93 -10.70
C LEU A 63 0.01 -14.87 -9.53
N GLU A 64 1.27 -14.48 -9.75
CA GLU A 64 2.28 -14.31 -8.71
C GLU A 64 1.98 -13.04 -7.89
N VAL A 65 0.88 -13.07 -7.15
CA VAL A 65 0.54 -12.07 -6.15
C VAL A 65 1.35 -12.39 -4.92
N LEU A 66 2.36 -11.57 -4.64
CA LEU A 66 3.09 -11.58 -3.38
C LEU A 66 2.08 -11.44 -2.24
N GLU A 67 1.83 -12.55 -1.54
CA GLU A 67 0.96 -12.55 -0.38
C GLU A 67 1.59 -11.64 0.68
N VAL A 68 0.95 -10.50 0.96
CA VAL A 68 1.44 -9.58 1.97
C VAL A 68 1.32 -10.25 3.32
N LYS A 69 2.47 -10.57 3.93
CA LYS A 69 2.50 -11.16 5.26
C LYS A 69 1.77 -10.24 6.23
N LYS A 70 0.73 -10.77 6.88
CA LYS A 70 -0.03 -10.07 7.91
C LYS A 70 0.86 -9.78 9.11
N SER A 71 0.65 -8.62 9.74
CA SER A 71 1.40 -8.17 10.90
C SER A 71 0.54 -7.26 11.76
N ASN A 72 0.34 -7.67 13.02
CA ASN A 72 -0.39 -6.88 13.99
C ASN A 72 0.23 -5.49 14.23
N ARG A 73 1.57 -5.39 14.18
CA ARG A 73 2.27 -4.10 14.29
C ARG A 73 1.83 -3.13 13.20
N THR A 74 1.75 -3.61 11.96
CA THR A 74 1.29 -2.82 10.82
C THR A 74 -0.19 -2.45 10.97
N ALA A 75 -1.03 -3.41 11.36
CA ALA A 75 -2.45 -3.17 11.59
C ALA A 75 -2.70 -2.08 12.66
N VAL A 76 -1.97 -2.13 13.77
CA VAL A 76 -2.06 -1.11 14.83
C VAL A 76 -1.68 0.27 14.31
N ALA A 77 -0.55 0.40 13.61
CA ALA A 77 -0.10 1.70 13.08
C ALA A 77 -1.11 2.32 12.11
N ILE A 78 -1.72 1.49 11.25
CA ILE A 78 -2.74 1.93 10.31
C ILE A 78 -4.02 2.33 11.05
N ARG A 79 -4.46 1.53 12.03
CA ARG A 79 -5.64 1.84 12.85
C ARG A 79 -5.46 3.13 13.65
N GLU A 80 -4.27 3.39 14.19
CA GLU A 80 -3.95 4.66 14.85
C GLU A 80 -4.04 5.85 13.89
N ALA A 81 -3.67 5.67 12.62
CA ALA A 81 -3.90 6.69 11.61
C ALA A 81 -5.39 6.94 11.36
N GLY A 82 -6.21 5.88 11.32
CA GLY A 82 -7.66 5.99 11.28
C GLY A 82 -8.24 6.74 12.49
N ASN A 83 -7.75 6.45 13.70
CA ASN A 83 -8.18 7.14 14.92
C ASN A 83 -7.89 8.65 14.85
N ARG A 84 -6.74 9.06 14.30
CA ARG A 84 -6.43 10.49 14.11
C ARG A 84 -7.41 11.16 13.14
N LEU A 85 -7.69 10.52 12.00
CA LEU A 85 -8.67 11.01 11.02
C LEU A 85 -10.08 11.09 11.61
N PHE A 86 -10.46 10.12 12.43
CA PHE A 86 -11.75 10.10 13.12
C PHE A 86 -11.89 11.28 14.08
N LEU A 87 -10.84 11.61 14.85
CA LEU A 87 -10.81 12.80 15.72
C LEU A 87 -10.91 14.10 14.93
N GLU A 88 -10.36 14.14 13.72
CA GLU A 88 -10.51 15.24 12.76
C GLU A 88 -11.89 15.27 12.06
N LYS A 89 -12.79 14.35 12.39
CA LYS A 89 -14.12 14.17 11.78
C LYS A 89 -14.10 13.83 10.29
N LYS A 90 -12.98 13.30 9.80
CA LYS A 90 -12.81 12.77 8.44
C LYS A 90 -13.19 11.29 8.41
N TYR A 91 -14.49 11.03 8.51
CA TYR A 91 -14.99 9.68 8.75
C TYR A 91 -14.75 8.72 7.58
N ASP A 92 -14.86 9.19 6.34
CA ASP A 92 -14.61 8.34 5.16
C ASP A 92 -13.15 7.90 5.09
N GLU A 93 -12.21 8.82 5.30
CA GLU A 93 -10.77 8.52 5.33
C GLU A 93 -10.41 7.61 6.52
N ALA A 94 -11.06 7.81 7.68
CA ALA A 94 -10.88 6.94 8.83
C ALA A 94 -11.36 5.51 8.54
N LEU A 95 -12.53 5.37 7.91
CA LEU A 95 -13.11 4.09 7.50
C LEU A 95 -12.19 3.34 6.53
N GLU A 96 -11.61 4.04 5.54
CA GLU A 96 -10.60 3.46 4.65
C GLU A 96 -9.42 2.88 5.44
N LYS A 97 -8.89 3.63 6.42
CA LYS A 97 -7.79 3.15 7.27
C LYS A 97 -8.18 1.97 8.15
N TYR A 98 -9.39 1.94 8.68
CA TYR A 98 -9.84 0.78 9.46
C TYR A 98 -9.94 -0.47 8.59
N ASN A 99 -10.51 -0.36 7.39
CA ASN A 99 -10.54 -1.47 6.42
C ASN A 99 -9.14 -1.94 6.04
N GLU A 100 -8.22 -1.00 5.77
CA GLU A 100 -6.81 -1.31 5.50
C GLU A 100 -6.17 -2.05 6.69
N SER A 101 -6.43 -1.63 7.93
CA SER A 101 -5.90 -2.29 9.13
C SER A 101 -6.37 -3.75 9.27
N ILE A 102 -7.63 -4.05 8.90
CA ILE A 102 -8.20 -5.40 8.90
C ILE A 102 -7.43 -6.30 7.90
N CYS A 103 -7.05 -5.78 6.73
CA CYS A 103 -6.27 -6.54 5.74
C CYS A 103 -4.89 -6.97 6.27
N HIS A 104 -4.29 -6.15 7.13
CA HIS A 104 -2.96 -6.40 7.70
C HIS A 104 -2.98 -7.16 9.04
N ALA A 105 -4.11 -7.26 9.73
CA ALA A 105 -4.19 -7.92 11.04
C ALA A 105 -4.00 -9.44 10.93
N GLU A 106 -3.20 -10.03 11.80
CA GLU A 106 -3.02 -11.48 11.84
C GLU A 106 -4.35 -12.20 12.13
N PHE A 107 -4.48 -13.42 11.62
CA PHE A 107 -5.66 -14.23 11.85
C PHE A 107 -5.83 -14.53 13.34
N ASN A 108 -7.06 -14.47 13.86
CA ASN A 108 -7.40 -14.66 15.28
C ASN A 108 -6.71 -13.68 16.27
N SER A 109 -6.12 -12.58 15.80
CA SER A 109 -5.59 -11.56 16.71
C SER A 109 -6.72 -10.64 17.22
N GLU A 110 -6.55 -10.10 18.42
CA GLU A 110 -7.47 -9.08 18.96
C GLU A 110 -7.54 -7.84 18.06
N HIS A 111 -6.47 -7.54 17.34
CA HIS A 111 -6.41 -6.38 16.44
C HIS A 111 -7.35 -6.51 15.26
N LEU A 112 -7.64 -7.74 14.81
CA LEU A 112 -8.67 -7.97 13.80
C LEU A 112 -10.05 -7.56 14.33
N GLY A 113 -10.37 -7.95 15.58
CA GLY A 113 -11.61 -7.56 16.25
C GLY A 113 -11.71 -6.05 16.47
N MET A 114 -10.61 -5.41 16.90
CA MET A 114 -10.56 -3.95 17.05
C MET A 114 -10.81 -3.23 15.71
N GLY A 115 -10.20 -3.70 14.62
CA GLY A 115 -10.44 -3.13 13.29
C GLY A 115 -11.92 -3.17 12.89
N TYR A 116 -12.62 -4.28 13.14
CA TYR A 116 -14.06 -4.38 12.89
C TYR A 116 -14.92 -3.51 13.81
N ALA A 117 -14.51 -3.29 15.05
CA ALA A 117 -15.24 -2.41 15.97
C ALA A 117 -15.08 -0.91 15.63
N ASN A 118 -13.98 -0.55 14.98
CA ASN A 118 -13.68 0.82 14.60
C ASN A 118 -14.39 1.29 13.32
N ARG A 119 -14.81 0.36 12.45
CA ARG A 119 -15.41 0.66 11.14
C ARG A 119 -16.91 0.94 11.22
#